data_AF-A0A1F4XHE2-F1
#
_entry.id   AF-A0A1F4XHE2-F1
#
_cell.length_a   1.000
_cell.length_b   1.000
_cell.length_c   1.000
_cell.angle_alpha   90.00
_cell.angle_beta   90.00
_cell.angle_gamma   90.00
#
_symmetry.space_group_name_H-M   'P 1'
#
loop_
_entity.id
_entity.type
_entity.pdbx_description
1 polymer ?
#
loop_
_entity_poly.entity_id
_entity_poly.type
_entity_poly.pdbx_seq_one_letter_code
_entity_poly.pdbx_strand_id
1 'polypeptide(L)'
;MPLFFNILALGMTALLGWLYLYGIEHDLFWIYPWFDVLLHSIGGFVMGSWACAVSSRLSLPLRPALFLVGATALMGGVAWEVFEYLFALQGGLLDTVSDLVLGVAGALGALVLYALISRLRV
;
A
#
# COMPACT_ATOMS: atom_id res chain seq x y z
N MET A 1 13.88 -4.36 13.65
CA MET A 1 12.40 -4.21 13.54
C MET A 1 11.73 -5.02 12.43
N PRO A 2 12.41 -5.92 11.68
CA PRO A 2 11.79 -6.45 10.47
C PRO A 2 10.64 -7.42 10.74
N LEU A 3 10.68 -8.16 11.86
CA LEU A 3 9.60 -9.08 12.22
C LEU A 3 8.26 -8.35 12.43
N PHE A 4 8.27 -7.20 13.12
CA PHE A 4 7.05 -6.40 13.32
C PHE A 4 6.44 -5.96 11.99
N PHE A 5 7.24 -5.38 11.10
CA PHE A 5 6.76 -4.91 9.79
C PHE A 5 6.34 -6.07 8.87
N ASN A 6 6.97 -7.24 8.95
CA ASN A 6 6.51 -8.43 8.22
C ASN A 6 5.15 -8.91 8.73
N ILE A 7 4.97 -9.02 10.06
CA ILE A 7 3.68 -9.43 10.64
C ILE A 7 2.60 -8.42 10.28
N LEU A 8 2.89 -7.12 10.38
CA LEU A 8 1.99 -6.05 10.00
C LEU A 8 1.62 -6.14 8.51
N ALA A 9 2.61 -6.30 7.62
CA ALA A 9 2.37 -6.41 6.19
C ALA A 9 1.51 -7.65 5.85
N LEU A 10 1.81 -8.80 6.44
CA LEU A 10 1.02 -10.03 6.25
C LEU A 10 -0.42 -9.88 6.75
N GLY A 11 -0.59 -9.32 7.96
CA GLY A 11 -1.92 -9.06 8.52
C GLY A 11 -2.74 -8.09 7.67
N MET A 12 -2.12 -7.00 7.21
CA MET A 12 -2.78 -6.03 6.33
C MET A 12 -3.03 -6.58 4.92
N THR A 13 -2.17 -7.48 4.42
CA THR A 13 -2.41 -8.19 3.15
C THR A 13 -3.63 -9.12 3.27
N ALA A 14 -3.75 -9.85 4.37
CA ALA A 14 -4.92 -10.69 4.62
C ALA A 14 -6.21 -9.86 4.72
N LEU A 15 -6.15 -8.72 5.42
CA LEU A 15 -7.28 -7.78 5.49
C LEU A 15 -7.64 -7.22 4.11
N LEU A 16 -6.65 -6.77 3.33
CA LEU A 16 -6.86 -6.26 1.97
C LEU A 16 -7.52 -7.30 1.07
N GLY A 17 -7.00 -8.54 1.07
CA GLY A 17 -7.55 -9.63 0.26
C GLY A 17 -8.97 -9.98 0.67
N TRP A 18 -9.26 -10.03 1.98
CA TRP A 18 -10.62 -10.26 2.47
C TRP A 18 -11.57 -9.13 2.05
N LEU A 19 -11.19 -7.87 2.23
CA LEU A 19 -11.99 -6.72 1.82
C LEU A 19 -12.23 -6.73 0.30
N TYR A 20 -11.22 -7.01 -0.51
CA TYR A 20 -11.36 -7.08 -1.97
C TYR A 20 -12.39 -8.13 -2.38
N LEU A 21 -12.26 -9.37 -1.87
CA LEU A 21 -13.20 -10.44 -2.18
C LEU A 21 -14.63 -10.10 -1.70
N TYR A 22 -14.75 -9.56 -0.49
CA TYR A 22 -16.03 -9.12 0.05
C TYR A 22 -16.65 -8.00 -0.80
N GLY A 23 -15.82 -7.07 -1.29
CA GLY A 23 -16.22 -5.97 -2.15
C GLY A 23 -16.74 -6.43 -3.50
N ILE A 24 -16.13 -7.45 -4.10
CA ILE A 24 -16.61 -8.06 -5.35
C ILE A 24 -17.93 -8.81 -5.11
N GLU A 25 -18.02 -9.59 -4.03
CA GLU A 25 -19.22 -10.38 -3.71
C GLU A 25 -20.48 -9.51 -3.47
N HIS A 26 -20.29 -8.29 -2.96
CA HIS A 26 -21.38 -7.37 -2.59
C HIS A 26 -21.44 -6.10 -3.46
N ASP A 27 -20.77 -6.10 -4.62
CA ASP A 27 -20.73 -4.98 -5.56
C ASP A 27 -20.30 -3.63 -4.94
N LEU A 28 -19.47 -3.64 -3.89
CA LEU A 28 -19.15 -2.43 -3.11
C LEU A 28 -18.35 -1.41 -3.92
N PHE A 29 -17.53 -1.85 -4.89
CA PHE A 29 -16.78 -0.97 -5.79
C PHE A 29 -17.71 -0.07 -6.62
N TRP A 30 -18.90 -0.56 -6.98
CA TRP A 30 -19.86 0.18 -7.80
C TRP A 30 -20.86 0.99 -6.97
N ILE A 31 -21.18 0.51 -5.77
CA ILE A 31 -22.16 1.17 -4.88
C ILE A 31 -21.49 2.27 -4.04
N TYR A 32 -20.25 2.06 -3.61
CA TYR A 32 -19.56 2.92 -2.66
C TYR A 32 -18.17 3.31 -3.19
N PRO A 33 -18.04 4.45 -3.91
CA PRO A 33 -16.76 4.87 -4.49
C PRO A 33 -15.62 5.05 -3.49
N TRP A 34 -15.93 5.30 -2.21
CA TRP A 34 -14.91 5.40 -1.15
C TRP A 34 -14.29 4.05 -0.77
N PHE A 35 -14.96 2.93 -1.11
CA PHE A 35 -14.46 1.59 -0.80
C PHE A 35 -13.16 1.31 -1.55
N ASP A 36 -13.11 1.74 -2.80
CA ASP A 36 -11.94 1.64 -3.64
C ASP A 36 -10.76 2.46 -3.08
N VAL A 37 -11.04 3.73 -2.71
CA VAL A 37 -10.08 4.61 -2.02
C VAL A 37 -9.47 3.97 -0.77
N LEU A 38 -10.28 3.26 0.01
CA LEU A 38 -9.83 2.54 1.19
C LEU A 38 -8.86 1.40 0.80
N LEU A 39 -9.18 0.63 -0.24
CA LEU A 39 -8.34 -0.50 -0.67
C LEU A 39 -7.00 -0.03 -1.23
N HIS A 40 -6.97 1.02 -2.05
CA HIS A 40 -5.72 1.60 -2.54
C HIS A 40 -4.84 2.11 -1.41
N SER A 41 -5.45 2.76 -0.41
CA SER A 41 -4.73 3.23 0.79
C SER A 41 -4.14 2.06 1.60
N ILE A 42 -4.90 0.99 1.82
CA ILE A 42 -4.43 -0.21 2.53
C ILE A 42 -3.34 -0.94 1.72
N GLY A 43 -3.53 -1.09 0.41
CA GLY A 43 -2.55 -1.68 -0.50
C GLY A 43 -1.23 -0.92 -0.48
N GLY A 44 -1.29 0.41 -0.53
CA GLY A 44 -0.16 1.28 -0.30
C GLY A 44 0.56 1.00 1.02
N PHE A 45 -0.20 0.94 2.12
CA PHE A 45 0.34 0.66 3.45
C PHE A 45 1.01 -0.73 3.54
N VAL A 46 0.46 -1.75 2.88
CA VAL A 46 1.06 -3.08 2.75
C VAL A 46 2.41 -3.00 2.04
N MET A 47 2.47 -2.37 0.87
CA MET A 47 3.71 -2.21 0.09
C MET A 47 4.77 -1.43 0.89
N GLY A 48 4.37 -0.33 1.51
CA GLY A 48 5.25 0.46 2.37
C GLY A 48 5.76 -0.32 3.59
N SER A 49 4.92 -1.16 4.21
CA SER A 49 5.32 -2.01 5.34
C SER A 49 6.36 -3.06 4.94
N TRP A 50 6.21 -3.69 3.77
CA TRP A 50 7.23 -4.60 3.22
C TRP A 50 8.55 -3.86 2.95
N ALA A 51 8.51 -2.69 2.31
CA ALA A 51 9.69 -1.87 2.08
C ALA A 51 10.36 -1.40 3.39
N CYS A 52 9.60 -1.09 4.43
CA CYS A 52 10.11 -0.79 5.77
C CYS A 52 10.76 -2.02 6.42
N ALA A 53 10.20 -3.22 6.24
CA ALA A 53 10.80 -4.46 6.72
C ALA A 53 12.16 -4.71 6.05
N VAL A 54 12.26 -4.53 4.72
CA VAL A 54 13.52 -4.61 3.97
C VAL A 54 14.50 -3.53 4.44
N SER A 55 14.06 -2.28 4.56
CA SER A 55 14.88 -1.17 5.06
C SER A 55 15.45 -1.46 6.44
N SER A 56 14.65 -2.04 7.34
CA SER A 56 15.11 -2.44 8.68
C SER A 56 16.13 -3.58 8.64
N ARG A 57 16.03 -4.53 7.70
CA ARG A 57 17.00 -5.63 7.57
C ARG A 57 18.34 -5.14 7.03
N LEU A 58 18.29 -4.18 6.12
CA LEU A 58 19.46 -3.58 5.49
C LEU A 58 20.04 -2.40 6.28
N SER A 59 19.46 -2.07 7.44
CA SER A 59 19.85 -0.92 8.28
C SER A 59 19.91 0.40 7.49
N LEU A 60 18.98 0.59 6.55
CA LEU A 60 18.95 1.79 5.71
C LEU A 60 18.62 3.04 6.54
N PRO A 61 19.32 4.17 6.31
CA PRO A 61 18.90 5.47 6.82
C PRO A 61 17.52 5.86 6.28
N LEU A 62 16.85 6.81 6.95
CA LEU A 62 15.48 7.20 6.61
C LEU A 62 15.32 7.72 5.17
N ARG A 63 16.34 8.40 4.62
CA ARG A 63 16.31 8.93 3.25
C ARG A 63 16.27 7.80 2.19
N PRO A 64 17.22 6.84 2.15
CA PRO A 64 17.09 5.67 1.29
C PRO A 64 15.82 4.85 1.52
N ALA A 65 15.36 4.74 2.76
CA ALA A 65 14.10 4.05 3.08
C ALA A 65 12.88 4.74 2.44
N LEU A 66 12.82 6.08 2.45
CA LEU A 66 11.78 6.86 1.77
C LEU A 66 11.73 6.55 0.27
N PHE A 67 12.89 6.53 -0.40
CA PHE A 67 12.95 6.19 -1.82
C PHE A 67 12.49 4.76 -2.09
N LEU A 68 12.91 3.79 -1.27
CA LEU A 68 12.49 2.40 -1.42
C LEU A 68 10.97 2.26 -1.24
N VAL A 69 10.40 2.87 -0.20
CA VAL A 69 8.95 2.87 0.06
C VAL A 69 8.19 3.46 -1.12
N GLY A 70 8.56 4.66 -1.57
CA GLY A 70 7.90 5.31 -2.70
C GLY A 70 8.00 4.50 -3.99
N ALA A 71 9.17 3.94 -4.30
CA ALA A 71 9.38 3.11 -5.47
C ALA A 71 8.52 1.83 -5.43
N THR A 72 8.49 1.12 -4.30
CA THR A 72 7.66 -0.08 -4.16
C THR A 72 6.16 0.20 -4.26
N ALA A 73 5.69 1.32 -3.70
CA ALA A 73 4.30 1.73 -3.79
C ALA A 73 3.90 2.07 -5.24
N LEU A 74 4.73 2.84 -5.95
CA LEU A 74 4.49 3.18 -7.35
C LEU A 74 4.53 1.94 -8.25
N MET A 75 5.49 1.05 -8.06
CA MET A 75 5.54 -0.20 -8.83
C MET A 75 4.31 -1.07 -8.58
N GLY A 76 3.86 -1.18 -7.33
CA GLY A 76 2.66 -1.93 -6.97
C GLY A 76 1.39 -1.29 -7.55
N GLY A 77 1.24 0.02 -7.41
CA GLY A 77 0.12 0.76 -7.98
C GLY A 77 0.06 0.66 -9.50
N VAL A 78 1.17 0.90 -10.20
CA VAL A 78 1.22 0.74 -11.67
C VAL A 78 0.92 -0.69 -12.09
N ALA A 79 1.38 -1.70 -11.35
CA ALA A 79 1.02 -3.08 -11.64
C ALA A 79 -0.49 -3.35 -11.49
N TRP A 80 -1.13 -2.70 -10.52
CA TRP A 80 -2.58 -2.76 -10.33
C TRP A 80 -3.34 -2.08 -11.47
N GLU A 81 -2.96 -0.86 -11.86
CA GLU A 81 -3.57 -0.15 -13.01
C GLU A 81 -3.44 -0.96 -14.31
N VAL A 82 -2.29 -1.58 -14.52
CA VAL A 82 -2.08 -2.47 -15.69
C VAL A 82 -2.99 -3.69 -15.60
N PHE A 83 -3.17 -4.27 -14.41
CA PHE A 83 -4.14 -5.34 -14.20
C PHE A 83 -5.55 -4.87 -14.57
N GLU A 84 -6.02 -3.74 -14.06
CA GLU A 84 -7.36 -3.24 -14.37
C GLU A 84 -7.56 -3.00 -15.86
N TYR A 85 -6.56 -2.40 -16.52
CA TYR A 85 -6.56 -2.21 -17.97
C TYR A 85 -6.73 -3.52 -18.75
N LEU A 86 -6.01 -4.58 -18.33
CA LEU A 86 -6.08 -5.89 -18.99
C LEU A 86 -7.44 -6.58 -18.81
N PHE A 87 -8.14 -6.30 -17.72
CA PHE A 87 -9.44 -6.90 -17.39
C PHE A 87 -10.64 -6.00 -17.69
N ALA A 88 -10.42 -4.86 -18.36
CA ALA A 88 -11.46 -3.87 -18.65
C ALA A 88 -12.18 -3.34 -17.39
N LEU A 89 -11.43 -3.25 -16.29
CA LEU A 89 -11.91 -2.74 -15.00
C LEU A 89 -11.48 -1.28 -14.76
N GLN A 90 -10.59 -0.75 -15.59
CA GLN A 90 -10.03 0.58 -15.39
C GLN A 90 -11.11 1.66 -15.46
N GLY A 91 -11.02 2.65 -14.56
CA GLY A 91 -11.78 3.88 -14.66
C GLY A 91 -11.19 4.88 -15.66
N GLY A 92 -11.49 6.15 -15.41
CA GLY A 92 -10.92 7.26 -16.19
C GLY A 92 -9.52 7.65 -15.71
N LEU A 93 -8.85 8.56 -16.42
CA LEU A 93 -7.52 9.05 -16.02
C LEU A 93 -7.47 9.58 -14.57
N LEU A 94 -8.56 10.19 -14.10
CA LEU A 94 -8.64 10.72 -12.74
C LEU A 94 -8.60 9.60 -11.68
N ASP A 95 -9.17 8.44 -12.00
CA ASP A 95 -9.25 7.24 -11.15
C ASP A 95 -7.85 6.66 -10.94
N THR A 96 -7.18 6.30 -12.04
CA THR A 96 -5.77 5.87 -12.04
C THR A 96 -4.85 6.82 -11.29
N VAL A 97 -5.03 8.14 -11.49
CA VAL A 97 -4.21 9.13 -10.76
C VAL A 97 -4.53 9.13 -9.27
N SER A 98 -5.81 9.05 -8.86
CA SER A 98 -6.15 8.93 -7.44
C SER A 98 -5.60 7.66 -6.83
N ASP A 99 -5.63 6.55 -7.54
CA ASP A 99 -5.25 5.23 -7.03
C ASP A 99 -3.74 5.13 -6.78
N LEU A 100 -2.95 5.67 -7.71
CA LEU A 100 -1.51 5.84 -7.53
C LEU A 100 -1.19 6.78 -6.36
N VAL A 101 -1.91 7.90 -6.23
CA VAL A 101 -1.69 8.86 -5.14
C VAL A 101 -2.04 8.24 -3.78
N LEU A 102 -3.15 7.52 -3.70
CA LEU A 102 -3.62 6.85 -2.48
C LEU A 102 -2.70 5.69 -2.09
N GLY A 103 -2.22 4.93 -3.07
CA GLY A 103 -1.20 3.90 -2.85
C GLY A 103 0.10 4.49 -2.27
N VAL A 104 0.58 5.61 -2.83
CA VAL A 104 1.75 6.30 -2.27
C VAL A 104 1.46 6.86 -0.87
N ALA A 105 0.29 7.46 -0.64
CA ALA A 105 -0.09 8.00 0.67
C ALA A 105 -0.14 6.92 1.75
N GLY A 106 -0.73 5.76 1.45
CA GLY A 106 -0.74 4.60 2.33
C GLY A 106 0.67 4.11 2.68
N ALA A 107 1.54 4.04 1.67
CA ALA A 107 2.93 3.63 1.87
C ALA A 107 3.72 4.62 2.73
N LEU A 108 3.50 5.92 2.55
CA LEU A 108 4.07 6.96 3.43
C LEU A 108 3.54 6.85 4.87
N GLY A 109 2.29 6.44 5.07
CA GLY A 109 1.76 6.12 6.40
C GLY A 109 2.58 5.03 7.11
N ALA A 110 2.96 3.97 6.40
CA ALA A 110 3.83 2.92 6.95
C ALA A 110 5.24 3.46 7.28
N LEU A 111 5.78 4.35 6.44
CA LEU A 111 7.07 5.00 6.68
C LEU A 111 7.05 5.92 7.90
N VAL A 112 5.97 6.67 8.12
CA VAL A 112 5.81 7.50 9.32
C VAL A 112 5.84 6.62 10.57
N LEU A 113 5.10 5.50 10.57
CA LEU A 113 5.14 4.53 11.66
C LEU A 113 6.57 3.98 11.87
N TYR A 114 7.27 3.62 10.79
CA TYR A 114 8.67 3.19 10.84
C TYR A 114 9.58 4.24 11.48
N ALA A 115 9.45 5.50 11.09
CA ALA A 115 10.25 6.59 11.63
C ALA A 115 9.97 6.83 13.12
N LEU A 116 8.70 6.79 13.54
CA LEU A 116 8.30 6.96 14.93
C LEU A 116 8.89 5.87 15.82
N ILE A 117 8.73 4.60 15.45
CA ILE A 117 9.24 3.50 16.29
C ILE A 117 10.79 3.47 16.29
N SER A 118 11.42 3.88 15.19
CA SER A 118 12.88 4.01 15.13
C SER A 118 13.42 5.08 16.08
N ARG A 119 12.66 6.15 16.35
CA ARG A 119 13.04 7.21 17.31
C ARG A 119 12.83 6.82 18.77
N LEU A 120 11.85 5.96 19.08
CA LEU A 120 11.58 5.48 20.44
C LEU A 120 12.63 4.50 20.98
N ARG A 121 13.62 4.14 20.17
CA ARG A 121 14.70 3.20 20.51
C ARG A 121 16.05 3.87 20.75
N VAL A 122 16.06 5.21 20.84
CA VAL A 122 17.22 6.00 21.30
C VAL A 122 17.28 5.96 22.82
#